data_AF-A0A292Z8D4-F1
#
_entry.id   AF-A0A292Z8D4-F1
#
_cell.length_a   1.000
_cell.length_b   1.000
_cell.length_c   1.000
_cell.angle_alpha   90.00
_cell.angle_beta   90.00
_cell.angle_gamma   90.00
#
_symmetry.space_group_name_H-M   'P 1'
#
loop_
_entity.id
_entity.type
_entity.pdbx_description
1 polymer ?
#
loop_
_entity_poly.entity_id
_entity_poly.type
_entity_poly.pdbx_seq_one_letter_code
_entity_poly.pdbx_strand_id
1 'polypeptide(L)'
;MVEASAVAVEAGGGGGAGNDRVFRERATFVLAAYLLAAALYNRGVESLIRWATTKPADLEPVSMLKRDYPQIAANLASEIGMVARTADAVWMSVRRVIEPFLDPRLRELCSPPPGEGFDARSFIGRQGSVFLIAGEHQAAQATPLLAAFAEHWLTTAQEMALDYPARRLDPPATAVLDELPNATPIPQLPDIVSDSAGRGVVIHWAAQSLAQLEDTFTPPRARQLLDNTTTLSVWGGLKDSHALEWLSTLAGHHEQVRAQHQNEGWWSGGSRTSYGVETVPTLRPGDLRTLQRGQVLVLHRALRPFLARTVDIAQRPDWAQLRGDVETVRSGAMAVDGFGFAQTSRDTPLTR
;
A
#
# COMPACT_ATOMS: atom_id res chain seq x y z
N MET A 1 0.97 4.09 -11.98
CA MET A 1 0.71 2.93 -12.86
C MET A 1 1.99 2.22 -13.32
N VAL A 2 2.92 2.88 -14.02
CA VAL A 2 4.18 2.21 -14.47
C VAL A 2 4.95 1.59 -13.32
N GLU A 3 5.18 2.34 -12.24
CA GLU A 3 5.86 1.83 -11.05
C GLU A 3 5.05 0.74 -10.34
N ALA A 4 3.72 0.89 -10.26
CA ALA A 4 2.84 -0.13 -9.67
C ALA A 4 2.85 -1.46 -10.46
N SER A 5 2.90 -1.39 -11.80
CA SER A 5 3.07 -2.55 -12.67
C SER A 5 4.46 -3.18 -12.56
N ALA A 6 5.47 -2.42 -12.15
CA ALA A 6 6.82 -2.95 -11.94
C ALA A 6 6.93 -3.71 -10.61
N VAL A 7 6.36 -3.17 -9.53
CA VAL A 7 6.37 -3.80 -8.20
C VAL A 7 5.69 -5.18 -8.22
N ALA A 8 4.59 -5.33 -8.96
CA ALA A 8 3.91 -6.62 -9.12
C ALA A 8 4.80 -7.72 -9.75
N VAL A 9 5.84 -7.35 -10.50
CA VAL A 9 6.77 -8.29 -11.16
C VAL A 9 8.04 -8.51 -10.33
N GLU A 10 8.56 -7.47 -9.68
CA GLU A 10 9.76 -7.57 -8.83
C GLU A 10 9.51 -8.49 -7.61
N ALA A 11 8.29 -8.51 -7.07
CA ALA A 11 7.83 -9.49 -6.09
C ALA A 11 7.82 -10.96 -6.62
N GLY A 12 7.91 -11.15 -7.94
CA GLY A 12 7.98 -12.45 -8.63
C GLY A 12 9.39 -12.89 -9.05
N GLY A 13 10.44 -12.15 -8.68
CA GLY A 13 11.84 -12.51 -8.93
C GLY A 13 12.38 -11.99 -10.27
N GLY A 14 12.98 -10.80 -10.25
CA GLY A 14 13.71 -10.26 -11.41
C GLY A 14 14.76 -9.22 -11.00
N GLY A 15 16.02 -9.64 -10.93
CA GLY A 15 17.15 -8.74 -10.65
C GLY A 15 17.67 -8.05 -11.91
N GLY A 16 17.36 -6.76 -12.08
CA GLY A 16 17.75 -5.94 -13.24
C GLY A 16 17.76 -4.42 -13.02
N ALA A 17 17.92 -3.95 -11.78
CA ALA A 17 17.53 -2.61 -11.31
C ALA A 17 18.02 -1.38 -12.12
N GLY A 18 19.17 -1.43 -12.81
CA GLY A 18 19.76 -0.27 -13.49
C GLY A 18 19.15 0.04 -14.85
N ASN A 19 19.05 -0.96 -15.73
CA ASN A 19 18.48 -0.80 -17.07
C ASN A 19 16.95 -0.73 -17.00
N ASP A 20 16.34 -1.44 -16.06
CA ASP A 20 14.89 -1.48 -15.90
C ASP A 20 14.31 -0.10 -15.57
N ARG A 21 14.99 0.70 -14.74
CA ARG A 21 14.55 2.07 -14.44
C ARG A 21 14.51 2.97 -15.67
N VAL A 22 15.55 2.94 -16.51
CA VAL A 22 15.60 3.74 -17.75
C VAL A 22 14.47 3.36 -18.70
N PHE A 23 14.13 2.08 -18.79
CA PHE A 23 13.01 1.62 -19.62
C PHE A 23 11.65 2.03 -19.04
N ARG A 24 11.49 2.03 -17.72
CA ARG A 24 10.29 2.53 -17.04
C ARG A 24 10.08 4.03 -17.23
N GLU A 25 11.13 4.83 -17.15
CA GLU A 25 11.07 6.28 -17.43
C GLU A 25 10.59 6.56 -18.86
N ARG A 26 11.14 5.83 -19.84
CA ARG A 26 10.70 5.92 -21.25
C ARG A 26 9.24 5.48 -21.43
N ALA A 27 8.85 4.36 -20.81
CA ALA A 27 7.46 3.89 -20.87
C ALA A 27 6.48 4.88 -20.22
N THR A 28 6.89 5.52 -19.13
CA THR A 28 6.13 6.61 -18.48
C THR A 28 5.90 7.76 -19.44
N PHE A 29 6.93 8.18 -20.17
CA PHE A 29 6.80 9.21 -21.22
C PHE A 29 5.83 8.79 -22.33
N VAL A 30 5.96 7.56 -22.87
CA VAL A 30 5.06 7.05 -23.93
C VAL A 30 3.61 7.05 -23.48
N LEU A 31 3.34 6.53 -22.27
CA LEU A 31 1.98 6.50 -21.70
C LEU A 31 1.43 7.89 -21.43
N ALA A 32 2.25 8.82 -20.93
CA ALA A 32 1.84 10.22 -20.74
C ALA A 32 1.48 10.89 -22.08
N ALA A 33 2.26 10.65 -23.13
CA ALA A 33 1.96 11.16 -24.47
C ALA A 33 0.66 10.55 -25.04
N TYR A 34 0.43 9.25 -24.83
CA TYR A 34 -0.82 8.59 -25.22
C TYR A 34 -2.03 9.16 -24.46
N LEU A 35 -1.93 9.30 -23.14
CA LEU A 35 -3.00 9.89 -22.32
C LEU A 35 -3.30 11.34 -22.74
N LEU A 36 -2.27 12.13 -23.04
CA LEU A 36 -2.43 13.49 -23.55
C LEU A 36 -3.16 13.51 -24.91
N ALA A 37 -2.73 12.68 -25.86
CA ALA A 37 -3.38 12.56 -27.15
C ALA A 37 -4.85 12.13 -27.00
N ALA A 38 -5.12 11.19 -26.11
CA ALA A 38 -6.46 10.70 -25.84
C ALA A 38 -7.36 11.79 -25.24
N ALA A 39 -6.86 12.56 -24.28
CA ALA A 39 -7.59 13.67 -23.66
C ALA A 39 -7.93 14.78 -24.67
N LEU A 40 -6.98 15.15 -25.55
CA LEU A 40 -7.19 16.22 -26.54
C LEU A 40 -8.17 15.84 -27.66
N TYR A 41 -8.22 14.56 -28.03
CA TYR A 41 -8.99 14.07 -29.18
C TYR A 41 -10.16 13.14 -28.80
N ASN A 42 -10.60 13.21 -27.53
CA ASN A 42 -11.72 12.45 -26.99
C ASN A 42 -11.63 10.94 -27.31
N ARG A 43 -10.46 10.33 -27.01
CA ARG A 43 -10.25 8.89 -27.11
C ARG A 43 -10.32 8.24 -25.73
N GLY A 44 -10.83 7.02 -25.69
CA GLY A 44 -10.91 6.21 -24.47
C GLY A 44 -9.82 5.14 -24.37
N VAL A 45 -9.96 4.27 -23.37
CA VAL A 45 -9.04 3.17 -23.06
C VAL A 45 -8.79 2.25 -24.25
N GLU A 46 -9.79 2.02 -25.10
CA GLU A 46 -9.67 1.25 -26.35
C GLU A 46 -8.55 1.76 -27.28
N SER A 47 -8.39 3.08 -27.37
CA SER A 47 -7.33 3.66 -28.21
C SER A 47 -5.96 3.46 -27.56
N LEU A 48 -5.85 3.54 -26.24
CA LEU A 48 -4.61 3.26 -25.52
C LEU A 48 -4.17 1.80 -25.72
N ILE A 49 -5.13 0.86 -25.66
CA ILE A 49 -4.89 -0.56 -25.95
C ILE A 49 -4.39 -0.73 -27.38
N ARG A 50 -5.10 -0.15 -28.36
CA ARG A 50 -4.71 -0.23 -29.78
C ARG A 50 -3.30 0.33 -30.01
N TRP A 51 -3.00 1.52 -29.52
CA TRP A 51 -1.69 2.17 -29.72
C TRP A 51 -0.55 1.36 -29.09
N ALA A 52 -0.76 0.70 -27.95
CA ALA A 52 0.27 -0.10 -27.27
C ALA A 52 0.50 -1.51 -27.87
N THR A 53 -0.45 -2.04 -28.64
CA THR A 53 -0.45 -3.45 -29.09
C THR A 53 -0.28 -3.62 -30.60
N THR A 54 -0.67 -2.62 -31.41
CA THR A 54 -0.69 -2.71 -32.87
C THR A 54 0.72 -2.85 -33.47
N LYS A 55 0.83 -3.68 -34.53
CA LYS A 55 2.03 -3.80 -35.37
C LYS A 55 1.64 -3.71 -36.85
N PRO A 56 2.28 -2.84 -37.67
CA PRO A 56 3.29 -1.84 -37.29
C PRO A 56 2.73 -0.79 -36.32
N ALA A 57 3.61 -0.05 -35.63
CA ALA A 57 3.21 0.90 -34.60
C ALA A 57 2.28 1.99 -35.14
N ASP A 58 1.25 2.33 -34.37
CA ASP A 58 0.27 3.35 -34.74
C ASP A 58 0.84 4.76 -34.55
N LEU A 59 0.86 5.56 -35.62
CA LEU A 59 1.34 6.95 -35.62
C LEU A 59 0.22 7.97 -35.44
N GLU A 60 -1.03 7.53 -35.23
CA GLU A 60 -2.16 8.39 -34.88
C GLU A 60 -1.85 9.33 -33.68
N PRO A 61 -1.33 8.86 -32.52
CA PRO A 61 -1.06 9.75 -31.40
C PRO A 61 0.04 10.79 -31.71
N VAL A 62 1.04 10.43 -32.52
CA VAL A 62 2.05 11.39 -33.00
C VAL A 62 1.40 12.47 -33.87
N SER A 63 0.49 12.07 -34.76
CA SER A 63 -0.21 12.98 -35.67
C SER A 63 -1.13 13.93 -34.92
N MET A 64 -1.83 13.42 -33.89
CA MET A 64 -2.66 14.21 -32.97
C MET A 64 -1.85 15.27 -32.24
N LEU A 65 -0.69 14.92 -31.68
CA LEU A 65 0.10 15.85 -30.89
C LEU A 65 0.90 16.86 -31.74
N LYS A 66 1.08 16.62 -33.04
CA LYS A 66 2.01 17.35 -33.90
C LYS A 66 1.77 18.86 -33.95
N ARG A 67 0.51 19.30 -33.87
CA ARG A 67 0.14 20.72 -33.99
C ARG A 67 0.39 21.48 -32.69
N ASP A 68 -0.17 20.99 -31.59
CA ASP A 68 -0.22 21.74 -30.33
C ASP A 68 0.93 21.37 -29.39
N TYR A 69 1.53 20.19 -29.57
CA TYR A 69 2.64 19.65 -28.77
C TYR A 69 3.76 19.05 -29.64
N PRO A 70 4.38 19.83 -30.55
CA PRO A 70 5.33 19.31 -31.54
C PRO A 70 6.56 18.63 -30.92
N GLN A 71 7.07 19.10 -29.78
CA GLN A 71 8.18 18.44 -29.08
C GLN A 71 7.78 17.07 -28.51
N ILE A 72 6.58 16.95 -27.92
CA ILE A 72 6.08 15.66 -27.40
C ILE A 72 5.85 14.69 -28.57
N ALA A 73 5.28 15.18 -29.67
CA ALA A 73 5.07 14.38 -30.88
C ALA A 73 6.40 13.86 -31.47
N ALA A 74 7.43 14.72 -31.56
CA ALA A 74 8.75 14.34 -32.06
C ALA A 74 9.42 13.29 -31.16
N ASN A 75 9.35 13.48 -29.84
CA ASN A 75 9.89 12.52 -28.87
C ASN A 75 9.14 11.18 -28.92
N LEU A 76 7.81 11.20 -29.00
CA LEU A 76 7.00 9.99 -29.14
C LEU A 76 7.34 9.23 -30.44
N ALA A 77 7.49 9.95 -31.55
CA ALA A 77 7.93 9.37 -32.82
C ALA A 77 9.35 8.74 -32.71
N SER A 78 10.24 9.39 -31.96
CA SER A 78 11.58 8.86 -31.65
C SER A 78 11.51 7.56 -30.86
N GLU A 79 10.70 7.50 -29.79
CA GLU A 79 10.51 6.28 -28.99
C GLU A 79 9.89 5.14 -29.83
N ILE A 80 8.94 5.45 -30.70
CA ILE A 80 8.35 4.48 -31.65
C ILE A 80 9.38 3.97 -32.66
N GLY A 81 10.26 4.85 -33.14
CA GLY A 81 11.30 4.56 -34.14
C GLY A 81 12.59 3.94 -33.59
N MET A 82 12.65 3.57 -32.30
CA MET A 82 13.84 2.99 -31.69
C MET A 82 14.24 1.64 -32.30
N VAL A 83 15.53 1.32 -32.22
CA VAL A 83 16.08 0.02 -32.66
C VAL A 83 15.43 -1.12 -31.87
N ALA A 84 15.08 -2.20 -32.57
CA ALA A 84 14.23 -3.30 -32.08
C ALA A 84 14.56 -3.78 -30.64
N ARG A 85 15.85 -4.01 -30.32
CA ARG A 85 16.24 -4.55 -29.01
C ARG A 85 15.92 -3.61 -27.84
N THR A 86 16.11 -2.30 -28.02
CA THR A 86 15.83 -1.31 -26.96
C THR A 86 14.34 -0.97 -26.93
N ALA A 87 13.69 -0.96 -28.09
CA ALA A 87 12.25 -0.76 -28.21
C ALA A 87 11.48 -1.87 -27.46
N ASP A 88 11.89 -3.13 -27.57
CA ASP A 88 11.18 -4.26 -26.95
C ASP A 88 11.05 -4.10 -25.43
N ALA A 89 12.08 -3.65 -24.71
CA ALA A 89 12.04 -3.47 -23.26
C ALA A 89 11.10 -2.31 -22.83
N VAL A 90 11.11 -1.21 -23.57
CA VAL A 90 10.19 -0.09 -23.35
C VAL A 90 8.75 -0.53 -23.62
N TRP A 91 8.49 -1.18 -24.76
CA TRP A 91 7.14 -1.64 -25.12
C TRP A 91 6.63 -2.77 -24.22
N MET A 92 7.51 -3.62 -23.67
CA MET A 92 7.13 -4.55 -22.61
C MET A 92 6.58 -3.80 -21.39
N SER A 93 7.25 -2.73 -20.96
CA SER A 93 6.80 -1.92 -19.82
C SER A 93 5.48 -1.19 -20.11
N VAL A 94 5.32 -0.63 -21.31
CA VAL A 94 4.06 -0.02 -21.76
C VAL A 94 2.92 -1.05 -21.74
N ARG A 95 3.14 -2.24 -22.30
CA ARG A 95 2.12 -3.29 -22.36
C ARG A 95 1.70 -3.80 -20.99
N ARG A 96 2.61 -3.89 -20.02
CA ARG A 96 2.27 -4.26 -18.63
C ARG A 96 1.30 -3.28 -17.97
N VAL A 97 1.39 -2.00 -18.31
CA VAL A 97 0.42 -1.00 -17.80
C VAL A 97 -0.94 -1.15 -18.47
N ILE A 98 -0.95 -1.61 -19.72
CA ILE A 98 -2.16 -1.75 -20.54
C ILE A 98 -2.87 -3.09 -20.30
N GLU A 99 -2.14 -4.13 -19.91
CA GLU A 99 -2.62 -5.50 -19.70
C GLU A 99 -3.89 -5.61 -18.85
N PRO A 100 -4.07 -4.86 -17.73
CA PRO A 100 -5.31 -4.92 -16.95
C PRO A 100 -6.56 -4.53 -17.78
N PHE A 101 -6.41 -3.61 -18.73
CA PHE A 101 -7.52 -3.17 -19.58
C PHE A 101 -7.88 -4.15 -20.70
N LEU A 102 -7.15 -5.27 -20.81
CA LEU A 102 -7.56 -6.38 -21.67
C LEU A 102 -8.78 -7.12 -21.09
N ASP A 103 -9.00 -7.07 -19.78
CA ASP A 103 -10.26 -7.52 -19.17
C ASP A 103 -11.39 -6.52 -19.51
N PRO A 104 -12.46 -6.95 -20.20
CA PRO A 104 -13.58 -6.08 -20.55
C PRO A 104 -14.24 -5.40 -19.34
N ARG A 105 -14.25 -6.05 -18.17
CA ARG A 105 -14.86 -5.51 -16.95
C ARG A 105 -14.06 -4.33 -16.41
N LEU A 106 -12.73 -4.46 -16.38
CA LEU A 106 -11.85 -3.36 -15.98
C LEU A 106 -11.86 -2.24 -17.02
N ARG A 107 -11.95 -2.58 -18.29
CA ARG A 107 -12.09 -1.60 -19.36
C ARG A 107 -13.36 -0.77 -19.23
N GLU A 108 -14.50 -1.42 -18.98
CA GLU A 108 -15.79 -0.77 -18.76
C GLU A 108 -15.73 0.13 -17.52
N LEU A 109 -15.22 -0.39 -16.40
CA LEU A 109 -15.05 0.36 -15.16
C LEU A 109 -14.16 1.61 -15.33
N CYS A 110 -13.13 1.52 -16.17
CA CYS A 110 -12.19 2.61 -16.44
C CYS A 110 -12.56 3.46 -17.67
N SER A 111 -13.73 3.26 -18.26
CA SER A 111 -14.23 4.06 -19.40
C SER A 111 -15.57 4.72 -19.10
N PRO A 112 -15.68 5.53 -18.03
CA PRO A 112 -16.93 6.23 -17.71
C PRO A 112 -17.31 7.23 -18.82
N PRO A 113 -18.60 7.54 -18.99
CA PRO A 113 -19.04 8.61 -19.87
C PRO A 113 -18.37 9.95 -19.52
N PRO A 114 -18.23 10.87 -20.50
CA PRO A 114 -17.68 12.20 -20.23
C PRO A 114 -18.42 12.91 -19.10
N GLY A 115 -17.68 13.31 -18.06
CA GLY A 115 -18.24 13.97 -16.87
C GLY A 115 -18.67 13.05 -15.74
N GLU A 116 -18.67 11.73 -15.94
CA GLU A 116 -19.02 10.71 -14.93
C GLU A 116 -17.78 10.01 -14.34
N GLY A 117 -16.59 10.56 -14.59
CA GLY A 117 -15.35 10.05 -14.01
C GLY A 117 -15.30 10.19 -12.50
N PHE A 118 -14.54 9.30 -11.84
CA PHE A 118 -14.27 9.41 -10.41
C PHE A 118 -13.45 10.65 -10.09
N ASP A 119 -14.01 11.57 -9.31
CA ASP A 119 -13.31 12.74 -8.77
C ASP A 119 -12.96 12.50 -7.29
N ALA A 120 -11.68 12.18 -7.05
CA ALA A 120 -11.17 11.90 -5.71
C ALA A 120 -11.40 13.07 -4.74
N ARG A 121 -11.25 14.33 -5.20
CA ARG A 121 -11.40 15.52 -4.35
C ARG A 121 -12.84 15.70 -3.91
N SER A 122 -13.79 15.63 -4.84
CA SER A 122 -15.22 15.69 -4.51
C SER A 122 -15.65 14.52 -3.63
N PHE A 123 -15.15 13.31 -3.92
CA PHE A 123 -15.45 12.11 -3.13
C PHE A 123 -14.98 12.23 -1.67
N ILE A 124 -13.72 12.65 -1.46
CA ILE A 124 -13.16 12.89 -0.12
C ILE A 124 -13.93 14.02 0.57
N GLY A 125 -14.20 15.13 -0.12
CA GLY A 125 -14.95 16.26 0.43
C GLY A 125 -16.38 15.93 0.86
N ARG A 126 -16.99 14.91 0.24
CA ARG A 126 -18.30 14.36 0.62
C ARG A 126 -18.24 13.26 1.67
N GLN A 127 -17.06 13.02 2.26
CA GLN A 127 -16.84 11.98 3.27
C GLN A 127 -17.17 10.56 2.75
N GLY A 128 -16.93 10.31 1.46
CA GLY A 128 -17.15 9.02 0.83
C GLY A 128 -16.22 7.92 1.37
N SER A 129 -16.71 6.68 1.40
CA SER A 129 -15.92 5.49 1.74
C SER A 129 -15.76 4.61 0.51
N VAL A 130 -14.51 4.31 0.15
CA VAL A 130 -14.18 3.44 -0.99
C VAL A 130 -13.52 2.16 -0.49
N PHE A 131 -13.98 1.02 -1.01
CA PHE A 131 -13.43 -0.30 -0.70
C PHE A 131 -12.81 -0.88 -1.96
N LEU A 132 -11.51 -1.15 -1.92
CA LEU A 132 -10.79 -1.79 -3.01
C LEU A 132 -10.79 -3.30 -2.77
N ILE A 133 -11.59 -4.02 -3.55
CA ILE A 133 -11.76 -5.47 -3.38
C ILE A 133 -11.13 -6.17 -4.58
N ALA A 134 -10.09 -6.95 -4.33
CA ALA A 134 -9.44 -7.80 -5.31
C ALA A 134 -9.65 -9.26 -4.91
N GLY A 135 -10.37 -10.04 -5.71
CA GLY A 135 -10.53 -11.48 -5.44
C GLY A 135 -9.21 -12.22 -5.66
N GLU A 136 -8.89 -13.21 -4.83
CA GLU A 136 -7.60 -13.93 -4.81
C GLU A 136 -7.10 -14.42 -6.19
N HIS A 137 -8.00 -14.75 -7.12
CA HIS A 137 -7.66 -15.26 -8.45
C HIS A 137 -7.66 -14.19 -9.56
N GLN A 138 -8.24 -13.01 -9.30
CA GLN A 138 -8.32 -11.87 -10.25
C GLN A 138 -7.41 -10.70 -9.82
N ALA A 139 -6.85 -10.76 -8.61
CA ALA A 139 -6.07 -9.69 -8.00
C ALA A 139 -4.85 -9.32 -8.83
N ALA A 140 -4.04 -10.29 -9.26
CA ALA A 140 -2.74 -10.01 -9.89
C ALA A 140 -2.82 -9.06 -11.11
N GLN A 141 -3.88 -9.17 -11.93
CA GLN A 141 -4.07 -8.29 -13.09
C GLN A 141 -4.60 -6.91 -12.69
N ALA A 142 -5.42 -6.81 -11.64
CA ALA A 142 -5.99 -5.55 -11.17
C ALA A 142 -5.06 -4.78 -10.22
N THR A 143 -4.12 -5.45 -9.55
CA THR A 143 -3.23 -4.88 -8.53
C THR A 143 -2.57 -3.58 -8.96
N PRO A 144 -1.98 -3.43 -10.17
CA PRO A 144 -1.37 -2.17 -10.59
C PRO A 144 -2.35 -1.00 -10.71
N LEU A 145 -3.60 -1.29 -11.12
CA LEU A 145 -4.66 -0.30 -11.21
C LEU A 145 -5.15 0.10 -9.81
N LEU A 146 -5.36 -0.88 -8.93
CA LEU A 146 -5.79 -0.64 -7.54
C LEU A 146 -4.73 0.16 -6.76
N ALA A 147 -3.46 -0.19 -6.90
CA ALA A 147 -2.35 0.55 -6.30
C ALA A 147 -2.28 1.98 -6.86
N ALA A 148 -2.43 2.18 -8.17
CA ALA A 148 -2.45 3.51 -8.76
C ALA A 148 -3.67 4.35 -8.31
N PHE A 149 -4.84 3.73 -8.16
CA PHE A 149 -6.02 4.39 -7.62
C PHE A 149 -5.81 4.80 -6.16
N ALA A 150 -5.28 3.91 -5.32
CA ALA A 150 -5.01 4.18 -3.92
C ALA A 150 -3.95 5.30 -3.76
N GLU A 151 -2.89 5.28 -4.57
CA GLU A 151 -1.90 6.34 -4.64
C GLU A 151 -2.54 7.68 -5.03
N HIS A 152 -3.37 7.71 -6.08
CA HIS A 152 -4.08 8.92 -6.51
C HIS A 152 -4.98 9.46 -5.39
N TRP A 153 -5.72 8.59 -4.70
CA TRP A 153 -6.58 8.99 -3.59
C TRP A 153 -5.77 9.59 -2.43
N LEU A 154 -4.67 8.93 -2.03
CA LEU A 154 -3.80 9.40 -0.95
C LEU A 154 -3.17 10.75 -1.26
N THR A 155 -2.58 10.89 -2.45
CA THR A 155 -1.95 12.14 -2.89
C THR A 155 -2.98 13.26 -3.00
N THR A 156 -4.18 12.97 -3.53
CA THR A 156 -5.28 13.95 -3.58
C THR A 156 -5.67 14.43 -2.17
N ALA A 157 -5.78 13.51 -1.20
CA ALA A 157 -6.09 13.87 0.18
C ALA A 157 -5.01 14.77 0.81
N GLN A 158 -3.73 14.50 0.53
CA GLN A 158 -2.59 15.31 1.00
C GLN A 158 -2.55 16.70 0.34
N GLU A 159 -2.91 16.80 -0.93
CA GLU A 159 -3.00 18.06 -1.67
C GLU A 159 -4.18 18.90 -1.16
N MET A 160 -5.34 18.29 -0.94
CA MET A 160 -6.51 18.95 -0.37
C MET A 160 -6.19 19.62 0.97
N ALA A 161 -5.34 19.03 1.79
CA ALA A 161 -4.94 19.61 3.08
C ALA A 161 -4.37 21.03 2.94
N LEU A 162 -3.70 21.36 1.82
CA LEU A 162 -3.10 22.68 1.58
C LEU A 162 -4.15 23.80 1.44
N ASP A 163 -5.40 23.45 1.10
CA ASP A 163 -6.48 24.41 0.94
C ASP A 163 -7.15 24.78 2.28
N TYR A 164 -6.88 24.00 3.34
CA TYR A 164 -7.46 24.24 4.66
C TYR A 164 -6.60 25.24 5.45
N PRO A 165 -7.20 26.10 6.31
CA PRO A 165 -6.47 27.09 7.08
C PRO A 165 -5.31 26.53 7.92
N ALA A 166 -5.50 25.33 8.48
CA ALA A 166 -4.48 24.65 9.28
C ALA A 166 -3.47 23.85 8.44
N ARG A 167 -3.55 23.90 7.10
CA ARG A 167 -2.83 23.03 6.16
C ARG A 167 -2.98 21.55 6.47
N ARG A 168 -4.16 21.21 6.99
CA ARG A 168 -4.52 19.90 7.51
C ARG A 168 -5.95 19.61 7.16
N LEU A 169 -6.21 18.45 6.59
CA LEU A 169 -7.54 17.96 6.28
C LEU A 169 -8.34 17.76 7.59
N ASP A 170 -9.52 18.36 7.63
CA ASP A 170 -10.45 18.28 8.76
C ASP A 170 -11.90 18.18 8.24
N PRO A 171 -12.59 17.03 8.40
CA PRO A 171 -12.15 15.83 9.12
C PRO A 171 -10.98 15.09 8.44
N PRO A 172 -10.18 14.32 9.20
CA PRO A 172 -9.10 13.52 8.63
C PRO A 172 -9.60 12.45 7.65
N ALA A 173 -8.86 12.24 6.56
CA ALA A 173 -9.06 11.11 5.66
C ALA A 173 -8.26 9.90 6.18
N THR A 174 -8.83 8.70 6.09
CA THR A 174 -8.17 7.46 6.56
C THR A 174 -8.07 6.45 5.44
N ALA A 175 -6.87 5.89 5.24
CA ALA A 175 -6.62 4.74 4.39
C ALA A 175 -6.25 3.53 5.26
N VAL A 176 -6.86 2.37 4.97
CA VAL A 176 -6.54 1.10 5.61
C VAL A 176 -6.10 0.12 4.53
N LEU A 177 -4.81 -0.19 4.52
CA LEU A 177 -4.14 -1.10 3.58
C LEU A 177 -3.82 -2.39 4.34
N ASP A 178 -4.83 -3.24 4.48
CA ASP A 178 -4.78 -4.48 5.29
C ASP A 178 -3.83 -5.55 4.73
N GLU A 179 -3.59 -5.53 3.42
CA GLU A 179 -2.64 -6.43 2.77
C GLU A 179 -1.76 -5.69 1.76
N LEU A 180 -0.97 -4.74 2.26
CA LEU A 180 -0.20 -3.80 1.43
C LEU A 180 0.63 -4.50 0.33
N PRO A 181 1.44 -5.56 0.60
CA PRO A 181 2.23 -6.21 -0.44
C PRO A 181 1.40 -6.88 -1.55
N ASN A 182 0.26 -7.47 -1.20
CA ASN A 182 -0.49 -8.35 -2.13
C ASN A 182 -1.67 -7.63 -2.81
N ALA A 183 -2.38 -6.78 -2.08
CA ALA A 183 -3.60 -6.12 -2.58
C ALA A 183 -3.31 -4.79 -3.26
N THR A 184 -2.51 -3.92 -2.62
CA THR A 184 -2.30 -2.53 -3.07
C THR A 184 -0.86 -2.07 -2.84
N PRO A 185 0.15 -2.65 -3.52
CA PRO A 185 1.53 -2.26 -3.35
C PRO A 185 1.79 -0.87 -3.96
N ILE A 186 1.58 0.17 -3.17
CA ILE A 186 1.75 1.58 -3.58
C ILE A 186 3.24 1.94 -3.55
N PRO A 187 3.92 2.09 -4.70
CA PRO A 187 5.39 2.22 -4.73
C PRO A 187 5.91 3.43 -3.94
N GLN A 188 5.15 4.53 -3.96
CA GLN A 188 5.50 5.78 -3.28
C GLN A 188 5.06 5.85 -1.81
N LEU A 189 4.47 4.78 -1.25
CA LEU A 189 3.96 4.80 0.12
C LEU A 189 5.01 5.21 1.17
N PRO A 190 6.28 4.75 1.13
CA PRO A 190 7.30 5.19 2.07
C PRO A 190 7.51 6.71 2.11
N ASP A 191 7.34 7.38 0.97
CA ASP A 191 7.43 8.84 0.83
C ASP A 191 6.12 9.50 1.29
N ILE A 192 4.97 8.99 0.86
CA ILE A 192 3.64 9.49 1.22
C ILE A 192 3.43 9.47 2.74
N VAL A 193 3.79 8.39 3.44
CA VAL A 193 3.59 8.23 4.89
C VAL A 193 4.35 9.30 5.68
N SER A 194 5.52 9.73 5.20
CA SER A 194 6.37 10.72 5.89
C SER A 194 5.68 12.09 6.09
N ASP A 195 4.78 12.46 5.19
CA ASP A 195 4.12 13.78 5.17
C ASP A 195 2.61 13.69 5.48
N SER A 196 2.03 12.48 5.46
CA SER A 196 0.58 12.26 5.60
C SER A 196 0.02 12.68 6.97
N ALA A 197 0.72 12.36 8.06
CA ALA A 197 0.20 12.58 9.41
C ALA A 197 -0.03 14.07 9.72
N GLY A 198 0.88 14.95 9.27
CA GLY A 198 0.76 16.41 9.43
C GLY A 198 -0.40 17.00 8.62
N ARG A 199 -0.75 16.35 7.51
CA ARG A 199 -1.79 16.78 6.56
C ARG A 199 -3.18 16.27 6.90
N GLY A 200 -3.35 15.51 7.98
CA GLY A 200 -4.66 14.95 8.33
C GLY A 200 -5.05 13.76 7.46
N VAL A 201 -4.05 13.06 6.91
CA VAL A 201 -4.24 11.78 6.21
C VAL A 201 -3.65 10.68 7.10
N VAL A 202 -4.50 9.80 7.61
CA VAL A 202 -4.10 8.69 8.48
C VAL A 202 -3.97 7.44 7.63
N ILE A 203 -2.79 6.82 7.64
CA ILE A 203 -2.51 5.62 6.87
C ILE A 203 -2.25 4.48 7.83
N HIS A 204 -3.10 3.46 7.78
CA HIS A 204 -2.86 2.15 8.37
C HIS A 204 -2.39 1.23 7.26
N TRP A 205 -1.26 0.55 7.48
CA TRP A 205 -0.77 -0.48 6.57
C TRP A 205 -0.42 -1.74 7.35
N ALA A 206 -0.56 -2.89 6.70
CA ALA A 206 -0.19 -4.18 7.26
C ALA A 206 0.52 -5.05 6.21
N ALA A 207 1.46 -5.86 6.70
CA ALA A 207 2.21 -6.83 5.93
C ALA A 207 2.47 -8.07 6.80
N GLN A 208 2.63 -9.25 6.18
CA GLN A 208 2.77 -10.50 6.93
C GLN A 208 4.22 -10.73 7.39
N SER A 209 5.20 -10.14 6.71
CA SER A 209 6.62 -10.23 7.07
C SER A 209 7.42 -9.02 6.61
N LEU A 210 8.60 -8.84 7.21
CA LEU A 210 9.58 -7.84 6.74
C LEU A 210 10.06 -8.18 5.34
N ALA A 211 10.36 -9.45 5.07
CA ALA A 211 10.77 -9.92 3.73
C ALA A 211 9.79 -9.51 2.63
N GLN A 212 8.46 -9.63 2.85
CA GLN A 212 7.46 -9.17 1.86
C GLN A 212 7.57 -7.67 1.59
N LEU A 213 7.84 -6.85 2.61
CA LEU A 213 8.04 -5.41 2.42
C LEU A 213 9.33 -5.12 1.65
N GLU A 214 10.40 -5.85 1.93
CA GLU A 214 11.67 -5.72 1.22
C GLU A 214 11.56 -6.15 -0.24
N ASP A 215 10.81 -7.21 -0.54
CA ASP A 215 10.51 -7.66 -1.90
C ASP A 215 9.63 -6.63 -2.65
N THR A 216 8.69 -6.00 -1.94
CA THR A 216 7.76 -5.01 -2.53
C THR A 216 8.44 -3.66 -2.79
N PHE A 217 9.26 -3.17 -1.85
CA PHE A 217 9.77 -1.80 -1.87
C PHE A 217 11.28 -1.70 -2.06
N THR A 218 12.04 -2.79 -2.00
CA THR A 218 13.49 -2.85 -1.71
C THR A 218 13.82 -2.62 -0.22
N PRO A 219 14.92 -3.22 0.31
CA PRO A 219 15.28 -3.07 1.71
C PRO A 219 15.42 -1.62 2.22
N PRO A 220 16.05 -0.68 1.47
CA PRO A 220 16.14 0.71 1.93
C PRO A 220 14.79 1.40 2.08
N ARG A 221 13.85 1.17 1.16
CA ARG A 221 12.52 1.80 1.20
C ARG A 221 11.59 1.11 2.21
N ALA A 222 11.72 -0.20 2.41
CA ALA A 222 11.03 -0.90 3.49
C ALA A 222 11.44 -0.34 4.85
N ARG A 223 12.73 -0.09 5.07
CA ARG A 223 13.23 0.61 6.27
C ARG A 223 12.64 2.02 6.39
N GLN A 224 12.64 2.80 5.32
CA GLN A 224 12.01 4.13 5.31
C GLN A 224 10.53 4.08 5.72
N LEU A 225 9.76 3.11 5.21
CA LEU A 225 8.35 2.94 5.58
C LEU A 225 8.20 2.66 7.09
N LEU A 226 9.01 1.75 7.62
CA LEU A 226 9.03 1.43 9.05
C LEU A 226 9.41 2.63 9.91
N ASP A 227 10.46 3.36 9.54
CA ASP A 227 10.95 4.52 10.29
C ASP A 227 9.95 5.69 10.27
N ASN A 228 9.24 5.88 9.15
CA ASN A 228 8.19 6.89 9.02
C ASN A 228 6.87 6.48 9.72
N THR A 229 6.74 5.21 10.12
CA THR A 229 5.53 4.71 10.78
C THR A 229 5.54 5.10 12.26
N THR A 230 4.58 5.95 12.63
CA THR A 230 4.48 6.50 14.00
C THR A 230 4.19 5.43 15.06
N THR A 231 3.37 4.44 14.72
CA THR A 231 2.98 3.36 15.62
C THR A 231 3.17 2.03 14.91
N LEU A 232 4.09 1.21 15.38
CA LEU A 232 4.28 -0.14 14.89
C LEU A 232 3.61 -1.13 15.85
N SER A 233 2.68 -1.93 15.31
CA SER A 233 2.01 -3.01 16.04
C SER A 233 2.51 -4.34 15.52
N VAL A 234 2.97 -5.21 16.42
CA VAL A 234 3.59 -6.49 16.05
C VAL A 234 2.91 -7.63 16.78
N TRP A 235 2.42 -8.59 15.99
CA TRP A 235 1.80 -9.81 16.47
C TRP A 235 2.81 -10.95 16.58
N GLY A 236 2.51 -11.93 17.43
CA GLY A 236 3.30 -13.16 17.55
C GLY A 236 3.26 -14.03 16.30
N GLY A 237 4.09 -15.08 16.27
CA GLY A 237 4.14 -16.04 15.16
C GLY A 237 5.12 -15.70 14.03
N LEU A 238 5.86 -14.60 14.13
CA LEU A 238 6.95 -14.25 13.22
C LEU A 238 8.03 -15.35 13.19
N LYS A 239 8.47 -15.75 12.00
CA LYS A 239 9.54 -16.75 11.80
C LYS A 239 10.86 -16.13 11.35
N ASP A 240 10.85 -14.85 11.00
CA ASP A 240 12.01 -14.10 10.54
C ASP A 240 12.91 -13.72 11.72
N SER A 241 14.09 -14.33 11.81
CA SER A 241 15.05 -14.08 12.89
C SER A 241 15.58 -12.65 12.88
N HIS A 242 15.81 -12.08 11.69
CA HIS A 242 16.32 -10.72 11.55
C HIS A 242 15.28 -9.70 12.05
N ALA A 243 14.01 -9.89 11.67
CA ALA A 243 12.93 -9.06 12.19
C ALA A 243 12.78 -9.19 13.71
N LEU A 244 12.87 -10.40 14.28
CA LEU A 244 12.77 -10.63 15.71
C LEU A 244 13.93 -10.00 16.51
N GLU A 245 15.16 -10.06 15.99
CA GLU A 245 16.33 -9.42 16.60
C GLU A 245 16.23 -7.90 16.55
N TRP A 246 15.81 -7.36 15.41
CA TRP A 246 15.55 -5.93 15.26
C TRP A 246 14.49 -5.44 16.25
N LEU A 247 13.37 -6.16 16.39
CA LEU A 247 12.32 -5.84 17.35
C LEU A 247 12.78 -5.96 18.81
N SER A 248 13.59 -6.96 19.13
CA SER A 248 14.20 -7.10 20.46
C SER A 248 15.11 -5.92 20.78
N THR A 249 15.86 -5.43 19.78
CA THR A 249 16.69 -4.23 19.89
C THR A 249 15.84 -2.97 20.13
N LEU A 250 14.75 -2.79 19.38
CA LEU A 250 13.81 -1.68 19.58
C LEU A 250 13.09 -1.76 20.93
N ALA A 251 12.89 -2.97 21.46
CA ALA A 251 12.33 -3.17 22.80
C ALA A 251 13.29 -2.72 23.93
N GLY A 252 14.56 -2.49 23.60
CA GLY A 252 15.59 -2.02 24.52
C GLY A 252 16.08 -3.10 25.49
N HIS A 253 16.93 -2.67 26.42
CA HIS A 253 17.53 -3.50 27.45
C HIS A 253 17.19 -2.97 28.84
N HIS A 254 17.27 -3.82 29.85
CA HIS A 254 17.18 -3.42 31.25
C HIS A 254 18.27 -4.12 32.07
N GLU A 255 18.66 -3.49 33.17
CA GLU A 255 19.58 -4.07 34.13
C GLU A 255 18.84 -5.10 34.99
N GLN A 256 19.40 -6.29 35.08
CA GLN A 256 18.93 -7.37 35.92
C GLN A 256 20.00 -7.70 36.96
N VAL A 257 19.63 -7.69 38.25
CA VAL A 257 20.52 -8.13 39.32
C VAL A 257 20.51 -9.66 39.37
N ARG A 258 21.68 -10.26 39.22
CA ARG A 258 21.89 -11.70 39.28
C ARG A 258 22.61 -12.07 40.56
N ALA A 259 21.97 -12.87 41.40
CA ALA A 259 22.63 -13.51 42.53
C ALA A 259 23.27 -14.83 42.06
N GLN A 260 24.58 -14.95 42.24
CA GLN A 260 25.30 -16.21 42.04
C GLN A 260 25.57 -16.82 43.42
N HIS A 261 24.94 -17.97 43.68
CA HIS A 261 25.22 -18.77 44.86
C HIS A 261 26.32 -19.77 44.53
N GLN A 262 27.49 -19.58 45.14
CA GLN A 262 28.55 -20.58 45.10
C GLN A 262 28.44 -21.43 46.38
N ASN A 263 28.14 -22.72 46.21
CA ASN A 263 28.33 -23.70 47.28
C ASN A 263 29.81 -24.08 47.27
N GLU A 264 30.56 -23.57 48.24
CA GLU A 264 31.87 -24.16 48.53
C GLU A 264 31.64 -25.61 48.99
N GLY A 265 32.43 -26.54 48.46
CA GLY A 265 32.19 -27.97 48.59
C GLY A 265 32.12 -28.47 50.04
N TRP A 266 31.73 -29.75 50.21
CA TRP A 266 31.41 -30.46 51.47
C TRP A 266 32.31 -30.18 52.69
N TRP A 267 33.53 -29.66 52.50
CA TRP A 267 34.53 -29.39 53.54
C TRP A 267 34.54 -27.93 54.05
N SER A 268 33.83 -26.99 53.41
CA SER A 268 33.71 -25.58 53.81
C SER A 268 32.25 -25.24 54.07
N GLY A 269 31.87 -24.96 55.31
CA GLY A 269 30.48 -24.69 55.73
C GLY A 269 29.94 -23.30 55.36
N GLY A 270 30.46 -22.64 54.32
CA GLY A 270 30.09 -21.28 53.93
C GLY A 270 29.36 -21.21 52.58
N SER A 271 28.14 -20.67 52.58
CA SER A 271 27.48 -20.26 51.33
C SER A 271 27.81 -18.80 51.04
N ARG A 272 28.51 -18.53 49.92
CA ARG A 272 28.82 -17.16 49.48
C ARG A 272 27.86 -16.77 48.37
N THR A 273 27.10 -15.69 48.60
CA THR A 273 26.24 -15.08 47.58
C THR A 273 26.94 -13.86 47.03
N SER A 274 27.20 -13.84 45.72
CA SER A 274 27.71 -12.67 45.00
C SER A 274 26.58 -12.05 44.18
N TYR A 275 26.49 -10.73 44.15
CA TYR A 275 25.52 -10.01 43.32
C TYR A 275 26.27 -9.36 42.14
N GLY A 276 25.81 -9.63 40.92
CA GLY A 276 26.25 -8.97 39.70
C GLY A 276 25.10 -8.25 39.02
N VAL A 277 25.39 -7.17 38.29
CA VAL A 277 24.42 -6.52 37.41
C VAL A 277 24.69 -6.98 35.98
N GLU A 278 23.67 -7.48 35.31
CA GLU A 278 23.73 -7.94 33.92
C GLU A 278 22.70 -7.17 33.09
N THR A 279 23.12 -6.59 31.97
CA THR A 279 22.21 -5.92 31.04
C THR A 279 21.60 -6.95 30.09
N VAL A 280 20.28 -7.11 30.12
CA VAL A 280 19.55 -8.12 29.31
C VAL A 280 18.47 -7.46 28.44
N PRO A 281 18.13 -8.04 27.28
CA PRO A 281 17.02 -7.55 26.46
C PRO A 281 15.71 -7.54 27.25
N THR A 282 14.92 -6.48 27.10
CA THR A 282 13.58 -6.38 27.71
C THR A 282 12.63 -7.44 27.17
N LEU A 283 12.68 -7.69 25.86
CA LEU A 283 11.98 -8.79 25.20
C LEU A 283 12.99 -9.53 24.34
N ARG A 284 13.16 -10.84 24.55
CA ARG A 284 14.02 -11.67 23.70
C ARG A 284 13.29 -12.00 22.39
N PRO A 285 14.01 -12.32 21.31
CA PRO A 285 13.41 -12.81 20.07
C PRO A 285 12.42 -13.97 20.28
N GLY A 286 12.72 -14.88 21.21
CA GLY A 286 11.84 -15.99 21.59
C GLY A 286 10.53 -15.53 22.26
N ASP A 287 10.57 -14.48 23.07
CA ASP A 287 9.38 -13.93 23.73
C ASP A 287 8.45 -13.27 22.71
N LEU A 288 9.03 -12.52 21.77
CA LEU A 288 8.31 -11.87 20.67
C LEU A 288 7.63 -12.89 19.75
N ARG A 289 8.33 -13.97 19.41
CA ARG A 289 7.78 -15.05 18.60
C ARG A 289 6.59 -15.74 19.28
N THR A 290 6.62 -15.85 20.60
CA THR A 290 5.66 -16.63 21.39
C THR A 290 4.59 -15.77 22.09
N LEU A 291 4.43 -14.50 21.70
CA LEU A 291 3.32 -13.66 22.14
C LEU A 291 1.99 -14.43 22.01
N GLN A 292 1.20 -14.40 23.08
CA GLN A 292 -0.06 -15.14 23.13
C GLN A 292 -1.06 -14.55 22.14
N ARG A 293 -2.04 -15.37 21.73
CA ARG A 293 -3.13 -14.91 20.87
C ARG A 293 -3.82 -13.71 21.53
N GLY A 294 -3.93 -12.62 20.77
CA GLY A 294 -4.52 -11.36 21.22
C GLY A 294 -3.57 -10.45 22.00
N GLN A 295 -2.31 -10.81 22.19
CA GLN A 295 -1.27 -9.88 22.61
C GLN A 295 -0.57 -9.26 21.40
N VAL A 296 -0.24 -7.96 21.51
CA VAL A 296 0.43 -7.19 20.47
C VAL A 296 1.52 -6.36 21.12
N LEU A 297 2.75 -6.43 20.61
CA LEU A 297 3.77 -5.47 20.96
C LEU A 297 3.49 -4.15 20.23
N VAL A 298 3.45 -3.05 20.98
CA VAL A 298 3.27 -1.71 20.43
C VAL A 298 4.53 -0.88 20.68
N LEU A 299 5.07 -0.32 19.61
CA LEU A 299 6.13 0.67 19.62
C LEU A 299 5.52 1.99 19.13
N HIS A 300 5.48 3.00 19.98
CA HIS A 300 4.86 4.29 19.67
C HIS A 300 5.74 5.46 20.10
N ARG A 301 6.29 6.18 19.13
CA ARG A 301 7.12 7.39 19.34
C ARG A 301 8.15 7.16 20.46
N ALA A 302 8.24 8.06 21.43
CA ALA A 302 9.17 8.01 22.55
C ALA A 302 8.65 7.19 23.76
N LEU A 303 7.51 6.50 23.64
CA LEU A 303 7.00 5.68 24.73
C LEU A 303 7.84 4.41 24.87
N ARG A 304 7.94 3.91 26.12
CA ARG A 304 8.49 2.58 26.35
C ARG A 304 7.64 1.54 25.61
N PRO A 305 8.24 0.50 25.02
CA PRO A 305 7.51 -0.62 24.44
C PRO A 305 6.51 -1.19 25.44
N PHE A 306 5.30 -1.51 24.99
CA PHE A 306 4.28 -2.12 25.83
C PHE A 306 3.50 -3.20 25.09
N LEU A 307 3.01 -4.19 25.83
CA LEU A 307 2.12 -5.21 25.31
C LEU A 307 0.67 -4.75 25.46
N ALA A 308 -0.02 -4.61 24.33
CA ALA A 308 -1.46 -4.35 24.26
C ALA A 308 -2.25 -5.65 24.13
N ARG A 309 -3.57 -5.57 24.36
CA ARG A 309 -4.52 -6.65 24.11
C ARG A 309 -5.48 -6.25 22.99
N THR A 310 -5.69 -7.14 22.03
CA THR A 310 -6.71 -6.95 20.99
C THR A 310 -8.10 -7.06 21.58
N VAL A 311 -9.02 -6.22 21.10
CA VAL A 311 -10.44 -6.36 21.39
C VAL A 311 -11.07 -7.25 20.32
N ASP A 312 -11.83 -8.25 20.74
CA ASP A 312 -12.60 -9.08 19.82
C ASP A 312 -13.75 -8.25 19.23
N ILE A 313 -13.89 -8.26 17.90
CA ILE A 313 -14.96 -7.55 17.19
C ILE A 313 -16.35 -7.99 17.68
N ALA A 314 -16.47 -9.24 18.14
CA ALA A 314 -17.72 -9.78 18.68
C ALA A 314 -18.15 -9.14 20.01
N GLN A 315 -17.26 -8.40 20.67
CA GLN A 315 -17.55 -7.68 21.91
C GLN A 315 -18.05 -6.25 21.67
N ARG A 316 -18.08 -5.79 20.41
CA ARG A 316 -18.59 -4.45 20.10
C ARG A 316 -20.11 -4.37 20.32
N PRO A 317 -20.65 -3.22 20.74
CA PRO A 317 -22.10 -3.03 20.91
C PRO A 317 -22.92 -3.29 19.63
N ASP A 318 -22.33 -3.05 18.47
CA ASP A 318 -22.95 -3.18 17.13
C ASP A 318 -22.72 -4.56 16.48
N TRP A 319 -22.13 -5.52 17.18
CA TRP A 319 -21.77 -6.82 16.60
C TRP A 319 -22.96 -7.62 16.04
N ALA A 320 -24.13 -7.56 16.70
CA ALA A 320 -25.32 -8.24 16.21
C ALA A 320 -25.75 -7.72 14.83
N GLN A 321 -25.62 -6.42 14.60
CA GLN A 321 -25.89 -5.79 13.31
C GLN A 321 -24.84 -6.20 12.28
N LEU A 322 -23.54 -6.06 12.59
CA LEU A 322 -22.45 -6.47 11.69
C LEU A 322 -22.58 -7.92 11.23
N ARG A 323 -22.96 -8.82 12.15
CA ARG A 323 -23.20 -10.23 11.82
C ARG A 323 -24.38 -10.41 10.86
N GLY A 324 -25.48 -9.69 11.07
CA GLY A 324 -26.64 -9.71 10.18
C GLY A 324 -26.34 -9.15 8.79
N ASP A 325 -25.54 -8.08 8.72
CA ASP A 325 -25.09 -7.51 7.45
C ASP A 325 -24.21 -8.50 6.67
N VAL A 326 -23.27 -9.17 7.35
CA VAL A 326 -22.43 -10.23 6.74
C VAL A 326 -23.29 -11.38 6.21
N GLU A 327 -24.31 -11.80 6.95
CA GLU A 327 -25.24 -12.85 6.51
C GLU A 327 -26.03 -12.42 5.27
N THR A 328 -26.52 -11.17 5.26
CA THR A 328 -27.24 -10.58 4.12
C THR A 328 -26.38 -10.54 2.85
N VAL A 329 -25.11 -10.14 2.97
CA VAL A 329 -24.14 -10.15 1.87
C VAL A 329 -23.92 -11.56 1.36
N ARG A 330 -23.72 -12.53 2.27
CA ARG A 330 -23.46 -13.93 1.92
C ARG A 330 -24.67 -14.64 1.30
N SER A 331 -25.88 -14.26 1.68
CA SER A 331 -27.11 -14.85 1.14
C SER A 331 -27.49 -14.27 -0.23
N GLY A 332 -26.76 -13.26 -0.74
CA GLY A 332 -27.03 -12.62 -2.03
C GLY A 332 -28.35 -11.83 -2.06
N ALA A 333 -28.92 -11.52 -0.89
CA ALA A 333 -30.21 -10.85 -0.76
C ALA A 333 -30.10 -9.31 -0.80
N MET A 334 -29.07 -8.78 -1.46
CA MET A 334 -28.82 -7.35 -1.52
C MET A 334 -29.43 -6.75 -2.78
N ALA A 335 -30.27 -5.73 -2.61
CA ALA A 335 -30.54 -4.77 -3.68
C ALA A 335 -29.40 -3.74 -3.68
N VAL A 336 -28.49 -3.86 -4.65
CA VAL A 336 -27.50 -2.82 -4.96
C VAL A 336 -28.14 -1.92 -6.01
N ASP A 337 -28.31 -0.63 -5.72
CA ASP A 337 -28.79 0.35 -6.69
C ASP A 337 -27.64 1.21 -7.24
N GLY A 338 -27.95 2.17 -8.12
CA GLY A 338 -26.96 3.06 -8.74
C GLY A 338 -26.20 3.97 -7.76
N PHE A 339 -26.56 3.99 -6.48
CA PHE A 339 -25.88 4.72 -5.41
C PHE A 339 -25.15 3.80 -4.42
N GLY A 340 -25.13 2.48 -4.68
CA GLY A 340 -24.44 1.48 -3.87
C GLY A 340 -25.39 0.67 -3.00
N PHE A 341 -24.92 0.25 -1.82
CA PHE A 341 -25.78 -0.43 -0.86
C PHE A 341 -26.78 0.58 -0.29
N ALA A 342 -28.05 0.42 -0.62
CA ALA A 342 -29.10 1.15 0.06
C ALA A 342 -29.11 0.71 1.53
N GLN A 343 -28.52 1.52 2.42
CA GLN A 343 -28.87 1.43 3.84
C GLN A 343 -30.38 1.62 3.89
N THR A 344 -31.11 0.53 4.13
CA THR A 344 -32.54 0.63 4.41
C THR A 344 -32.67 1.60 5.55
N SER A 345 -33.26 2.77 5.29
CA SER A 345 -33.41 3.83 6.26
C SER A 345 -34.08 3.26 7.51
N ARG A 346 -33.32 3.11 8.59
CA ARG A 346 -33.89 2.97 9.91
C ARG A 346 -33.55 4.24 10.66
N ASP A 347 -34.59 5.08 10.79
CA ASP A 347 -34.69 6.11 11.80
C ASP A 347 -33.99 5.68 13.09
N THR A 348 -32.86 6.31 13.38
CA THR A 348 -32.42 6.48 14.76
C THR A 348 -31.90 7.91 14.84
N PRO A 349 -32.65 8.84 15.45
CA PRO A 349 -32.09 10.16 15.68
C PRO A 349 -30.92 9.99 16.66
N LEU A 350 -29.72 10.31 16.18
CA LEU A 350 -28.56 10.52 17.04
C LEU A 350 -28.92 11.67 17.98
N THR A 351 -29.38 11.33 19.19
CA THR A 351 -29.44 12.28 20.29
C THR A 351 -28.04 12.78 20.58
N ARG A 352 -27.94 14.12 20.66
CA ARG A 352 -26.74 14.95 20.82
C ARG A 352 -25.82 14.55 21.95
#